data_AF-A0A4Q9RXA5-F1
#
_entry.id   AF-A0A4Q9RXA5-F1
#
_cell.length_a   1.000
_cell.length_b   1.000
_cell.length_c   1.000
_cell.angle_alpha   90.00
_cell.angle_beta   90.00
_cell.angle_gamma   90.00
#
_symmetry.space_group_name_H-M   'P 1'
#
loop_
_entity.id
_entity.type
_entity.pdbx_description
1 polymer ?
#
loop_
_entity_poly.entity_id
_entity_poly.type
_entity_poly.pdbx_seq_one_letter_code
_entity_poly.pdbx_strand_id
1 'polypeptide(L)'
;MNRKAILKSICGILALIIVLSILVYFFMPNFQFRTFEMNRTFSMVFGLISAILCILLFILIKNTENRKTHSILSFINILGLIASFLTLFVFYNNIDPDVQFRDSEILFINRQNPNEKIIRQSYVNWKTNEKEFINNHVKDIGIFRVYKSYGIDTLNLDKKWK
;
A
#
# COMPACT_ATOMS: atom_id res chain seq x y z
N MET A 1 -13.45 -33.98 9.73
CA MET A 1 -13.18 -32.66 10.36
C MET A 1 -14.34 -31.72 10.05
N ASN A 2 -14.92 -31.05 11.06
CA ASN A 2 -16.13 -30.23 10.91
C ASN A 2 -15.83 -28.98 10.03
N ARG A 3 -16.56 -28.75 8.93
CA ARG A 3 -16.31 -27.63 7.98
C ARG A 3 -16.21 -26.27 8.68
N LYS A 4 -17.01 -26.05 9.74
CA LYS A 4 -16.93 -24.83 10.56
C LYS A 4 -15.61 -24.70 11.32
N ALA A 5 -15.06 -25.81 11.81
CA ALA A 5 -13.76 -25.81 12.48
C ALA A 5 -12.63 -25.48 11.51
N ILE A 6 -12.68 -26.02 10.29
CA ILE A 6 -11.71 -25.70 9.22
C ILE A 6 -11.72 -24.20 8.91
N LEU A 7 -12.90 -23.63 8.69
CA LEU A 7 -13.05 -22.20 8.39
C LEU A 7 -12.51 -21.32 9.53
N LYS A 8 -12.81 -21.67 10.79
CA LYS A 8 -12.27 -20.97 11.97
C LYS A 8 -10.74 -21.03 12.00
N SER A 9 -10.15 -22.19 11.75
CA SER A 9 -8.69 -22.35 11.71
C SER A 9 -8.07 -21.51 10.60
N ILE A 10 -8.66 -21.50 9.39
CA ILE A 10 -8.18 -20.66 8.27
C ILE A 10 -8.24 -19.17 8.66
N CYS A 11 -9.37 -18.70 9.19
CA CYS A 11 -9.50 -17.31 9.62
C CYS A 11 -8.49 -16.96 10.72
N GLY A 12 -8.25 -17.88 11.66
CA GLY A 12 -7.24 -17.70 12.72
C GLY A 12 -5.82 -17.55 12.16
N ILE A 13 -5.44 -18.38 11.18
CA ILE A 13 -4.12 -18.29 10.52
C ILE A 13 -3.99 -16.96 9.77
N LEU A 14 -4.99 -16.57 8.98
CA LEU A 14 -4.96 -15.30 8.23
C LEU A 14 -4.90 -14.10 9.18
N ALA A 15 -5.70 -14.11 10.26
CA ALA A 15 -5.67 -13.07 11.28
C ALA A 15 -4.29 -12.98 11.94
N LEU A 16 -3.65 -14.11 12.26
CA LEU A 16 -2.31 -14.13 12.83
C LEU A 16 -1.29 -13.50 11.87
N ILE A 17 -1.33 -13.84 10.58
CA ILE A 17 -0.44 -13.25 9.57
C ILE A 17 -0.61 -11.73 9.51
N ILE A 18 -1.85 -11.24 9.51
CA ILE A 18 -2.15 -9.81 9.47
C ILE A 18 -1.64 -9.11 10.74
N VAL A 19 -1.96 -9.67 11.91
CA VAL A 19 -1.52 -9.12 13.20
C VAL A 19 0.01 -9.07 13.29
N LEU A 20 0.70 -10.14 12.91
CA LEU A 20 2.17 -10.17 12.88
C LEU A 20 2.73 -9.11 11.92
N SER A 21 2.12 -8.94 10.75
CA SER A 21 2.55 -7.93 9.78
C SER A 21 2.37 -6.51 10.36
N ILE A 22 1.23 -6.22 11.00
CA ILE A 22 0.99 -4.93 11.66
C ILE A 22 1.98 -4.71 12.81
N LEU A 23 2.28 -5.74 13.60
CA LEU A 23 3.24 -5.65 14.69
C LEU A 23 4.66 -5.33 14.18
N VAL A 24 5.07 -5.90 13.05
CA VAL A 24 6.35 -5.54 12.42
C VAL A 24 6.40 -4.04 12.12
N TYR A 25 5.38 -3.47 11.49
CA TYR A 25 5.32 -2.03 11.24
C TYR A 25 5.21 -1.20 12.52
N PHE A 26 4.55 -1.71 13.56
CA PHE A 26 4.46 -1.02 14.85
C PHE A 26 5.81 -0.91 15.55
N PHE A 27 6.59 -2.00 15.59
CA PHE A 27 7.92 -2.00 16.23
C PHE A 27 9.02 -1.43 15.33
N MET A 28 8.84 -1.48 14.01
CA MET A 28 9.78 -0.98 13.01
C MET A 28 9.03 -0.08 12.02
N PRO A 29 8.66 1.15 12.41
CA PRO A 29 7.85 2.05 11.57
C PRO A 29 8.53 2.45 10.25
N ASN A 30 9.86 2.35 10.18
CA ASN A 30 10.65 2.58 8.97
C ASN A 30 10.95 1.28 8.19
N PHE A 31 10.27 0.18 8.50
CA PHE A 31 10.45 -1.08 7.79
C PHE A 31 10.00 -0.91 6.34
N GLN A 32 10.96 -1.05 5.43
CA GLN A 32 10.74 -1.03 4.00
C GLN A 32 11.65 -2.07 3.34
N PHE A 33 11.11 -2.81 2.38
CA PHE A 33 11.88 -3.67 1.50
C PHE A 33 12.84 -2.85 0.64
N ARG A 34 13.83 -3.54 0.05
CA ARG A 34 14.92 -2.91 -0.71
C ARG A 34 14.42 -2.10 -1.91
N THR A 35 13.36 -2.54 -2.56
CA THR A 35 12.82 -1.87 -3.76
C THR A 35 11.38 -1.45 -3.57
N PHE A 36 10.95 -0.41 -4.28
CA PHE A 36 9.58 0.09 -4.25
C PHE A 36 8.58 -0.98 -4.72
N GLU A 37 8.96 -1.81 -5.69
CA GLU A 37 8.15 -2.90 -6.21
C GLU A 37 7.89 -3.96 -5.13
N MET A 38 8.89 -4.27 -4.29
CA MET A 38 8.71 -5.22 -3.18
C MET A 38 7.78 -4.66 -2.11
N ASN A 39 7.95 -3.40 -1.71
CA ASN A 39 7.07 -2.72 -0.76
C ASN A 39 5.62 -2.71 -1.26
N ARG A 40 5.43 -2.40 -2.54
CA ARG A 40 4.11 -2.39 -3.17
C ARG A 40 3.50 -3.79 -3.25
N THR A 41 4.29 -4.77 -3.70
CA THR A 41 3.83 -6.17 -3.79
C THR A 41 3.41 -6.68 -2.42
N PHE A 42 4.21 -6.42 -1.39
CA PHE A 42 3.86 -6.76 -0.02
C PHE A 42 2.53 -6.10 0.40
N SER A 43 2.37 -4.80 0.14
CA SER A 43 1.15 -4.06 0.51
C SER A 43 -0.10 -4.54 -0.24
N MET A 44 0.03 -4.90 -1.53
CA MET A 44 -1.05 -5.51 -2.30
C MET A 44 -1.40 -6.90 -1.77
N VAL A 45 -0.40 -7.74 -1.49
CA VAL A 45 -0.62 -9.08 -0.91
C VAL A 45 -1.29 -8.98 0.45
N PHE A 46 -0.83 -8.05 1.30
CA PHE A 46 -1.43 -7.77 2.59
C PHE A 46 -2.89 -7.31 2.46
N GLY A 47 -3.19 -6.40 1.53
CA GLY A 47 -4.55 -5.97 1.23
C GLY A 47 -5.45 -7.11 0.74
N LEU A 48 -4.93 -7.99 -0.13
CA LEU A 48 -5.67 -9.17 -0.64
C LEU A 48 -5.98 -10.15 0.49
N ILE A 49 -4.98 -10.49 1.31
CA ILE A 49 -5.15 -11.38 2.45
C ILE A 49 -6.17 -10.81 3.45
N SER A 50 -6.11 -9.50 3.69
CA SER A 50 -7.05 -8.79 4.58
C SER A 50 -8.48 -8.81 4.02
N ALA A 51 -8.66 -8.58 2.72
CA ALA A 51 -9.97 -8.66 2.07
C ALA A 51 -10.53 -10.09 2.13
N ILE A 52 -9.70 -11.11 1.86
CA ILE A 52 -10.10 -12.53 1.96
C ILE A 52 -10.53 -12.85 3.40
N LEU A 53 -9.75 -12.44 4.41
CA LEU A 53 -10.12 -12.64 5.81
C LEU A 53 -11.49 -12.00 6.10
N CYS A 54 -11.72 -10.75 5.70
CA CYS A 54 -12.98 -10.06 5.96
C CYS A 54 -14.16 -10.78 5.31
N ILE A 55 -14.01 -11.28 4.07
CA ILE A 55 -15.03 -12.08 3.38
C ILE A 55 -15.34 -13.36 4.16
N LEU A 56 -14.31 -14.09 4.62
CA LEU A 56 -14.50 -15.30 5.40
C LEU A 56 -15.13 -15.03 6.77
N LEU A 57 -14.79 -13.91 7.40
CA LEU A 57 -15.37 -13.48 8.67
C LEU A 57 -16.87 -13.20 8.54
N PHE A 58 -17.37 -12.65 7.42
CA PHE A 58 -18.81 -12.51 7.22
C PHE A 58 -19.56 -13.84 7.34
N ILE A 59 -18.98 -14.93 6.81
CA ILE A 59 -19.57 -16.27 6.88
C ILE A 59 -19.61 -16.76 8.33
N LEU A 60 -18.57 -16.50 9.11
CA LEU A 60 -18.52 -16.87 10.53
C LEU A 60 -19.47 -16.01 11.38
N ILE A 61 -19.45 -14.69 11.20
CA ILE A 61 -20.23 -13.73 11.99
C ILE A 61 -21.73 -13.98 11.81
N LYS A 62 -22.19 -14.34 10.60
CA LYS A 62 -23.60 -14.67 10.30
C LYS A 62 -24.20 -15.71 11.25
N ASN A 63 -23.39 -16.60 11.83
CA ASN A 63 -23.84 -17.65 12.74
C ASN A 63 -23.82 -17.24 14.23
N THR A 64 -23.62 -15.95 14.54
CA THR A 64 -23.55 -15.45 15.92
C THR A 64 -24.96 -15.17 16.45
N GLU A 65 -25.36 -15.87 17.52
CA GLU A 65 -26.71 -15.73 18.09
C GLU A 65 -26.92 -14.37 18.80
N ASN A 66 -25.87 -13.83 19.43
CA ASN A 66 -25.97 -12.55 20.13
C ASN A 66 -26.03 -11.39 19.14
N ARG A 67 -27.20 -10.74 19.06
CA ARG A 67 -27.46 -9.60 18.15
C ARG A 67 -26.49 -8.43 18.35
N LYS A 68 -26.12 -8.09 19.59
CA LYS A 68 -25.18 -6.98 19.86
C LYS A 68 -23.78 -7.33 19.36
N THR A 69 -23.29 -8.52 19.71
CA THR A 69 -21.98 -9.03 19.25
C THR A 69 -21.94 -9.13 17.73
N HIS A 70 -22.98 -9.68 17.10
CA HIS A 70 -23.12 -9.76 15.66
C HIS A 70 -23.00 -8.37 15.01
N SER A 71 -23.73 -7.38 15.53
CA SER A 71 -23.71 -6.02 15.00
C SER A 71 -22.33 -5.38 15.09
N ILE A 72 -21.66 -5.49 16.24
CA ILE A 72 -20.32 -4.91 16.46
C ILE A 72 -19.28 -5.59 15.55
N LEU A 73 -19.26 -6.92 15.51
CA LEU A 73 -18.32 -7.66 14.67
C LEU A 73 -18.56 -7.38 13.19
N SER A 74 -19.81 -7.29 12.75
CA SER A 74 -20.15 -6.97 11.36
C SER A 74 -19.67 -5.56 10.99
N PHE A 75 -19.90 -4.58 11.87
CA PHE A 75 -19.47 -3.20 11.65
C PHE A 75 -17.95 -3.09 11.51
N ILE A 76 -17.19 -3.68 12.45
CA ILE A 76 -15.73 -3.70 12.42
C ILE A 76 -15.24 -4.40 11.14
N ASN A 77 -15.86 -5.52 10.77
CA ASN A 77 -15.48 -6.28 9.57
C ASN A 77 -15.74 -5.50 8.27
N ILE A 78 -16.82 -4.71 8.20
CA ILE A 78 -17.09 -3.80 7.07
C ILE A 78 -16.00 -2.74 6.96
N LEU A 79 -15.61 -2.10 8.06
CA LEU A 79 -14.53 -1.11 8.06
C LEU A 79 -13.20 -1.73 7.60
N GLY A 80 -12.88 -2.93 8.09
CA GLY A 80 -11.69 -3.67 7.67
C GLY A 80 -11.70 -4.01 6.17
N LEU A 81 -12.86 -4.40 5.62
CA LEU A 81 -13.01 -4.67 4.20
C LEU A 81 -12.82 -3.40 3.35
N ILE A 82 -13.41 -2.27 3.76
CA ILE A 82 -13.24 -0.99 3.08
C ILE A 82 -11.75 -0.58 3.09
N ALA A 83 -11.09 -0.65 4.24
CA ALA A 83 -9.67 -0.35 4.36
C ALA A 83 -8.80 -1.24 3.46
N SER A 84 -9.14 -2.53 3.36
CA SER A 84 -8.44 -3.48 2.49
C SER A 84 -8.60 -3.11 1.01
N PHE A 85 -9.80 -2.74 0.57
CA PHE A 85 -10.02 -2.31 -0.82
C PHE A 85 -9.36 -0.97 -1.15
N LEU A 86 -9.38 -0.01 -0.22
CA LEU A 86 -8.65 1.25 -0.40
C LEU A 86 -7.14 1.00 -0.52
N THR A 87 -6.59 0.14 0.33
CA THR A 87 -5.18 -0.28 0.26
C THR A 87 -4.87 -0.87 -1.12
N LEU A 88 -5.68 -1.82 -1.58
CA LEU A 88 -5.51 -2.42 -2.90
C LEU A 88 -5.58 -1.38 -4.01
N PHE A 89 -6.56 -0.48 -3.97
CA PHE A 89 -6.72 0.57 -4.97
C PHE A 89 -5.49 1.50 -5.02
N VAL A 90 -5.00 1.97 -3.87
CA VAL A 90 -3.84 2.86 -3.77
C VAL A 90 -2.60 2.18 -4.36
N PHE A 91 -2.27 0.99 -3.87
CA PHE A 91 -1.04 0.31 -4.29
C PHE A 91 -1.12 -0.25 -5.70
N TYR A 92 -2.28 -0.71 -6.16
CA TYR A 92 -2.47 -1.15 -7.55
C TYR A 92 -2.29 0.00 -8.55
N ASN A 93 -2.76 1.20 -8.22
CA ASN A 93 -2.64 2.38 -9.08
C ASN A 93 -1.31 3.14 -8.90
N ASN A 94 -0.32 2.57 -8.19
CA ASN A 94 0.95 3.20 -7.88
C ASN A 94 0.79 4.60 -7.23
N ILE A 95 -0.23 4.75 -6.39
CA ILE A 95 -0.51 5.98 -5.65
C ILE A 95 0.33 5.97 -4.37
N ASP A 96 1.10 7.03 -4.13
CA ASP A 96 1.83 7.22 -2.89
C ASP A 96 1.53 8.60 -2.29
N PRO A 97 0.84 8.68 -1.14
CA PRO A 97 0.46 9.95 -0.52
C PRO A 97 1.64 10.64 0.20
N ASP A 98 2.59 9.90 0.77
CA ASP A 98 3.59 10.47 1.67
C ASP A 98 4.91 10.83 0.98
N VAL A 99 5.16 10.31 -0.23
CA VAL A 99 6.48 10.47 -0.86
C VAL A 99 6.67 11.87 -1.47
N GLN A 100 5.61 12.67 -1.63
CA GLN A 100 5.74 14.08 -2.04
C GLN A 100 6.63 14.89 -1.09
N PHE A 101 6.65 14.54 0.21
CA PHE A 101 7.48 15.22 1.21
C PHE A 101 8.98 14.87 1.12
N ARG A 102 9.35 13.89 0.29
CA ARG A 102 10.75 13.47 0.06
C ARG A 102 11.34 14.05 -1.23
N ASP A 103 10.60 14.91 -1.91
CA ASP A 103 11.04 15.58 -3.13
C ASP A 103 12.18 16.55 -2.82
N SER A 104 13.29 16.36 -3.52
CA SER A 104 14.42 17.28 -3.45
C SER A 104 14.30 18.36 -4.51
N GLU A 105 13.80 18.03 -5.71
CA GLU A 105 13.74 18.96 -6.84
C GLU A 105 12.75 18.48 -7.92
N ILE A 106 12.13 19.41 -8.65
CA ILE A 106 11.41 19.11 -9.89
C ILE A 106 12.38 19.38 -11.04
N LEU A 107 12.77 18.34 -11.78
CA LEU A 107 13.75 18.45 -12.86
C LEU A 107 13.09 18.90 -14.17
N PHE A 108 11.92 18.35 -14.49
CA PHE A 108 11.20 18.67 -15.72
C PHE A 108 9.69 18.63 -15.51
N ILE A 109 8.96 19.43 -16.28
CA ILE A 109 7.50 19.43 -16.31
C ILE A 109 7.04 19.12 -17.74
N ASN A 110 6.06 18.21 -17.89
CA ASN A 110 5.47 17.92 -19.19
C ASN A 110 4.66 19.14 -19.68
N ARG A 111 5.00 19.65 -20.87
CA ARG A 111 4.34 20.84 -21.45
C ARG A 111 2.86 20.64 -21.72
N GLN A 112 2.45 19.42 -22.05
CA GLN A 112 1.06 19.10 -22.41
C GLN A 112 0.21 18.78 -21.18
N ASN A 113 0.84 18.37 -20.08
CA ASN A 113 0.17 17.97 -18.85
C ASN A 113 1.01 18.42 -17.65
N PRO A 114 0.77 19.62 -17.09
CA PRO A 114 1.58 20.18 -16.00
C PRO A 114 1.59 19.36 -14.70
N ASN A 115 0.60 18.46 -14.54
CA ASN A 115 0.55 17.53 -13.41
C ASN A 115 1.56 16.39 -13.55
N GLU A 116 2.10 16.17 -14.74
CA GLU A 116 3.06 15.12 -15.04
C GLU A 116 4.48 15.71 -15.07
N LYS A 117 5.35 15.15 -14.24
CA LYS A 117 6.65 15.74 -13.89
C LYS A 117 7.72 14.68 -13.78
N ILE A 118 8.96 15.09 -13.97
CA ILE A 118 10.13 14.32 -13.56
C ILE A 118 10.71 15.01 -12.34
N ILE A 119 10.77 14.26 -11.25
CA ILE A 119 11.22 14.75 -9.94
C ILE A 119 12.48 14.00 -9.53
N ARG A 120 13.35 14.68 -8.80
CA ARG A 120 14.44 14.05 -8.05
C ARG A 120 13.99 13.88 -6.61
N GLN A 121 14.01 12.65 -6.14
CA GLN A 121 13.66 12.30 -4.78
C GLN A 121 14.90 11.85 -4.03
N SER A 122 15.00 12.29 -2.78
CA SER A 122 16.05 11.82 -1.87
C SER A 122 15.46 10.78 -0.93
N TYR A 123 16.12 9.64 -0.80
CA TYR A 123 15.81 8.66 0.23
C TYR A 123 17.08 8.27 0.97
N VAL A 124 16.91 7.90 2.23
CA VAL A 124 17.99 7.31 3.04
C VAL A 124 17.96 5.82 2.80
N ASN A 125 19.03 5.27 2.24
CA ASN A 125 19.20 3.82 2.19
C ASN A 125 19.46 3.33 3.62
N TRP A 126 18.52 2.60 4.21
CA TRP A 126 18.58 2.17 5.60
C TRP A 126 19.74 1.21 5.92
N LYS A 127 20.33 0.56 4.90
CA LYS A 127 21.47 -0.35 5.10
C LYS A 127 22.79 0.39 5.21
N THR A 128 22.94 1.47 4.47
CA THR A 128 24.18 2.26 4.40
C THR A 128 24.08 3.59 5.15
N ASN A 129 22.87 4.01 5.53
CA ASN A 129 22.53 5.35 6.01
C ASN A 129 22.95 6.48 5.06
N GLU A 130 23.23 6.17 3.80
CA GLU A 130 23.61 7.15 2.79
C GLU A 130 22.38 7.68 2.06
N LYS A 131 22.45 8.94 1.66
CA LYS A 131 21.43 9.55 0.81
C LYS A 131 21.63 9.05 -0.62
N GLU A 132 20.62 8.41 -1.15
CA GLU A 132 20.56 8.05 -2.57
C GLU A 132 19.51 8.93 -3.25
N PHE A 133 19.85 9.38 -4.46
CA PHE A 133 18.95 10.18 -5.28
C PHE A 133 18.43 9.33 -6.44
N ILE A 134 17.12 9.35 -6.63
CA ILE A 134 16.47 8.72 -7.77
C ILE A 134 15.60 9.76 -8.48
N ASN A 135 15.63 9.73 -9.80
CA ASN A 135 14.72 10.51 -10.63
C ASN A 135 13.49 9.65 -11.00
N ASN A 136 12.29 10.18 -10.80
CA ASN A 136 11.04 9.46 -11.02
C ASN A 136 10.10 10.25 -11.93
N HIS A 137 9.31 9.55 -12.74
CA HIS A 137 8.24 10.14 -13.56
C HIS A 137 6.92 9.90 -12.85
N VAL A 138 6.25 11.01 -12.57
CA VAL A 138 5.12 11.05 -11.67
C VAL A 138 4.00 11.89 -12.26
N LYS A 139 2.78 11.62 -11.81
CA LYS A 139 1.60 12.44 -12.07
C LYS A 139 0.94 12.80 -10.75
N ASP A 140 0.89 14.07 -10.43
CA ASP A 140 0.25 14.59 -9.21
C ASP A 140 -1.27 14.72 -9.41
N ILE A 141 -2.04 14.32 -8.41
CA ILE A 141 -3.50 14.46 -8.34
C ILE A 141 -3.85 14.96 -6.94
N GLY A 142 -3.95 16.29 -6.77
CA GLY A 142 -4.09 16.89 -5.44
C GLY A 142 -2.88 16.55 -4.55
N ILE A 143 -3.14 16.03 -3.36
CA ILE A 143 -2.11 15.57 -2.41
C ILE A 143 -1.55 14.17 -2.73
N PHE A 144 -2.08 13.51 -3.77
CA PHE A 144 -1.67 12.16 -4.16
C PHE A 144 -0.71 12.21 -5.35
N ARG A 145 0.19 11.23 -5.41
CA ARG A 145 1.11 11.06 -6.53
C ARG A 145 1.01 9.68 -7.15
N VAL A 146 0.79 9.62 -8.46
CA VAL A 146 0.83 8.38 -9.24
C VAL A 146 2.20 8.22 -9.88
N TYR A 147 2.90 7.15 -9.57
CA TYR A 147 4.19 6.84 -10.18
C TYR A 147 4.01 6.12 -11.52
N LYS A 148 4.54 6.74 -12.58
CA LYS A 148 4.56 6.20 -13.93
C LYS A 148 5.79 5.33 -14.19
N SER A 149 6.95 5.77 -13.70
CA SER A 149 8.19 5.00 -13.76
C SER A 149 9.16 5.44 -12.65
N TYR A 150 9.94 4.48 -12.16
CA TYR A 150 10.98 4.67 -11.15
C TYR A 150 12.37 4.61 -11.79
N GLY A 151 13.33 5.42 -11.32
CA GLY A 151 14.73 5.28 -11.74
C GLY A 151 15.00 5.65 -13.19
N ILE A 152 14.54 6.83 -13.61
CA ILE A 152 14.58 7.25 -15.01
C ILE A 152 15.92 7.92 -15.31
N ASP A 153 16.52 7.51 -16.42
CA ASP A 153 17.66 8.20 -17.00
C ASP A 153 17.21 9.53 -17.63
N THR A 154 17.59 10.63 -16.98
CA THR A 154 17.25 11.97 -17.43
C THR A 154 18.08 12.44 -18.63
N LEU A 155 19.16 11.73 -18.98
CA LEU A 155 20.04 12.11 -20.08
C LEU A 155 19.42 11.87 -21.46
N ASN A 156 18.42 10.99 -21.56
CA ASN A 156 17.78 10.57 -22.81
C ASN A 156 16.31 11.00 -22.92
N LEU A 157 15.92 12.10 -22.26
CA LEU A 157 14.53 12.56 -22.24
C LEU A 157 14.09 13.20 -23.55
N ASP A 158 12.89 12.82 -24.02
CA ASP A 158 12.22 13.39 -25.20
C ASP A 158 12.01 14.92 -25.05
N LYS A 159 11.94 15.65 -26.17
CA LYS A 159 11.78 17.12 -26.24
C LYS A 159 10.49 17.66 -25.60
N LYS A 160 9.57 16.78 -25.18
CA LYS A 160 8.31 17.10 -24.49
C LYS A 160 8.52 17.59 -23.05
N TRP A 161 9.70 17.31 -22.49
CA TRP A 161 10.13 17.74 -21.18
C TRP A 161 10.86 19.10 -21.29
N LYS A 162 10.50 20.07 -20.44
CA LYS A 162 11.16 21.38 -20.36
C LYS A 162 11.60 21.65 -18.93
#